data_AF-A0A939X4F8-F1
#
_entry.id   AF-A0A939X4F8-F1
#
_cell.length_a   1.000
_cell.length_b   1.000
_cell.length_c   1.000
_cell.angle_alpha   90.00
_cell.angle_beta   90.00
_cell.angle_gamma   90.00
#
_symmetry.space_group_name_H-M   'P 1'
#
loop_
_entity.id
_entity.type
_entity.pdbx_description
1 polymer ?
#
loop_
_entity_poly.entity_id
_entity_poly.type
_entity_poly.pdbx_seq_one_letter_code
_entity_poly.pdbx_strand_id
1 'polypeptide(L)'
;DDVSSTVKYIDQKNALIIHIGSYEFNWFIVVSVIALVAAYLALYKTKFGLRLIACGEHPQAADSVGINVYKMRYAGVLISGALGGLGGTAYITAGVSQWKFENGVAGFGFLALAVMIFGQWKPTRIALAALLFGFFRALSNVYTGYDVLKALNLPGTVYNMLPYIISLIVLAFTSKHSKAPKAEGIPYDKGMR
;
A
#
# COMPACT_ATOMS: atom_id res chain seq x y z
N ASP A 1 16.26 -28.42 -10.70
CA ASP A 1 15.26 -28.20 -9.63
C ASP A 1 15.95 -27.95 -8.31
N ASP A 2 16.41 -26.72 -8.12
CA ASP A 2 17.11 -26.32 -6.91
C ASP A 2 16.10 -25.92 -5.84
N VAL A 3 15.66 -26.91 -5.05
CA VAL A 3 14.70 -26.71 -3.94
C VAL A 3 15.33 -26.04 -2.72
N SER A 4 16.65 -25.76 -2.75
CA SER A 4 17.40 -25.14 -1.66
C SER A 4 17.03 -23.67 -1.41
N SER A 5 16.53 -22.96 -2.43
CA SER A 5 16.19 -21.53 -2.36
C SER A 5 14.74 -21.22 -1.99
N THR A 6 13.90 -22.24 -1.79
CA THR A 6 12.46 -22.05 -1.51
C THR A 6 12.15 -22.38 -0.06
N VAL A 7 12.03 -21.36 0.79
CA VAL A 7 11.52 -21.54 2.14
C VAL A 7 9.99 -21.58 2.07
N LYS A 8 9.42 -22.77 2.27
CA LYS A 8 7.97 -22.99 2.33
C LYS A 8 7.49 -22.77 3.76
N TYR A 9 6.77 -21.68 4.01
CA TYR A 9 6.23 -21.33 5.34
C TYR A 9 4.86 -21.99 5.61
N ILE A 10 4.69 -23.25 5.18
CA ILE A 10 3.38 -23.94 5.20
C ILE A 10 2.88 -24.12 6.64
N ASP A 11 3.77 -24.46 7.59
CA ASP A 11 3.36 -24.66 9.00
C ASP A 11 3.09 -23.35 9.76
N GLN A 12 3.78 -22.25 9.42
CA GLN A 12 3.50 -20.93 10.02
C GLN A 12 2.24 -20.28 9.45
N LYS A 13 1.74 -20.73 8.30
CA LYS A 13 0.48 -20.28 7.70
C LYS A 13 -0.71 -20.55 8.64
N ASN A 14 -0.71 -21.69 9.35
CA ASN A 14 -1.81 -22.09 10.23
C ASN A 14 -1.87 -21.27 11.52
N ALA A 15 -0.77 -20.68 11.99
CA ALA A 15 -0.74 -19.85 13.20
C ALA A 15 -1.30 -18.44 12.98
N LEU A 16 -1.37 -17.99 11.72
CA LEU A 16 -1.79 -16.63 11.34
C LEU A 16 -3.15 -16.61 10.62
N ILE A 17 -3.80 -17.77 10.53
CA ILE A 17 -5.12 -17.93 9.94
C ILE A 17 -6.12 -18.26 11.05
N ILE A 18 -7.14 -17.42 11.16
CA ILE A 18 -8.33 -17.70 11.96
C ILE A 18 -9.31 -18.41 11.03
N HIS A 19 -9.62 -19.66 11.34
CA HIS A 19 -10.66 -20.41 10.63
C HIS A 19 -12.04 -20.00 11.18
N ILE A 20 -12.83 -19.31 10.36
CA ILE A 20 -14.26 -19.06 10.61
C ILE A 20 -15.04 -19.89 9.60
N GLY A 21 -15.47 -21.08 10.02
CA GLY A 21 -16.17 -22.03 9.16
C GLY A 21 -15.31 -22.48 7.97
N SER A 22 -15.82 -22.33 6.74
CA SER A 22 -15.14 -22.66 5.48
C SER A 22 -14.22 -21.55 4.94
N TYR A 23 -14.03 -20.45 5.68
CA TYR A 23 -13.22 -19.30 5.25
C TYR A 23 -11.91 -19.20 6.06
N GLU A 24 -10.79 -19.05 5.36
CA GLU A 24 -9.48 -18.76 5.95
C GLU A 24 -9.34 -17.23 6.13
N PHE A 25 -9.37 -16.74 7.37
CA PHE A 25 -9.18 -15.32 7.66
C PHE A 25 -7.75 -15.03 8.10
N ASN A 26 -7.06 -14.15 7.39
CA ASN A 26 -5.67 -13.83 7.69
C ASN A 26 -5.55 -12.72 8.74
N TRP A 27 -4.75 -12.92 9.79
CA TRP A 27 -4.48 -11.92 10.83
C TRP A 27 -3.95 -10.58 10.29
N PHE A 28 -3.24 -10.59 9.16
CA PHE A 28 -2.74 -9.37 8.52
C PHE A 28 -3.86 -8.43 8.05
N ILE A 29 -5.09 -8.95 7.82
CA ILE A 29 -6.26 -8.10 7.56
C ILE A 29 -6.55 -7.24 8.79
N VAL A 30 -6.57 -7.83 10.00
CA VAL A 30 -6.77 -7.08 11.26
C VAL A 30 -5.68 -6.04 11.45
N VAL A 31 -4.42 -6.43 11.26
CA VAL A 31 -3.27 -5.52 11.36
C VAL A 31 -3.41 -4.35 10.38
N SER A 32 -3.84 -4.62 9.14
CA SER A 32 -4.04 -3.58 8.13
C SER A 32 -5.15 -2.59 8.50
N VAL A 33 -6.25 -3.07 9.10
CA VAL A 33 -7.36 -2.22 9.56
C VAL A 33 -6.92 -1.37 10.76
N ILE A 34 -6.21 -1.97 11.73
CA ILE A 34 -5.64 -1.24 12.87
C ILE A 34 -4.66 -0.16 12.37
N ALA A 35 -3.78 -0.50 11.43
CA ALA A 35 -2.83 0.44 10.85
C ALA A 35 -3.54 1.59 10.10
N LEU A 36 -4.63 1.30 9.39
CA LEU A 36 -5.45 2.32 8.73
C LEU A 36 -6.10 3.28 9.73
N VAL A 37 -6.71 2.75 10.79
CA VAL A 37 -7.33 3.56 11.86
C VAL A 37 -6.27 4.40 12.56
N ALA A 38 -5.13 3.78 12.90
CA ALA A 38 -4.00 4.47 13.52
C ALA A 38 -3.46 5.58 12.61
N ALA A 39 -3.32 5.34 11.30
CA ALA A 39 -2.88 6.35 10.34
C ALA A 39 -3.89 7.51 10.23
N TYR A 40 -5.19 7.21 10.17
CA TYR A 40 -6.24 8.23 10.13
C TYR A 40 -6.24 9.11 11.38
N LEU A 41 -6.17 8.49 12.57
CA LEU A 41 -6.12 9.21 13.84
C LEU A 41 -4.82 10.00 13.98
N ALA A 42 -3.68 9.38 13.69
CA ALA A 42 -2.38 10.03 13.76
C ALA A 42 -2.33 11.27 12.86
N LEU A 43 -2.74 11.16 11.59
CA LEU A 43 -2.64 12.26 10.63
C LEU A 43 -3.67 13.37 10.88
N TYR A 44 -4.93 13.03 11.19
CA TYR A 44 -6.01 14.03 11.25
C TYR A 44 -6.43 14.45 12.65
N LYS A 45 -6.12 13.68 13.70
CA LYS A 45 -6.54 13.98 15.08
C LYS A 45 -5.40 14.37 16.00
N THR A 46 -4.14 14.05 15.69
CA THR A 46 -3.01 14.39 16.55
C THR A 46 -2.30 15.68 16.13
N LYS A 47 -1.72 16.38 17.11
CA LYS A 47 -0.85 17.55 16.88
C LYS A 47 0.37 17.19 16.03
N PHE A 48 0.89 15.96 16.16
CA PHE A 48 2.03 15.49 15.38
C PHE A 48 1.69 15.36 13.89
N GLY A 49 0.57 14.72 13.55
CA GLY A 49 0.16 14.54 12.16
C GLY A 49 -0.14 15.84 11.42
N LEU A 50 -0.84 16.77 12.07
CA LEU A 50 -1.10 18.10 11.49
C LEU A 50 0.19 18.88 11.23
N ARG A 51 1.18 18.76 12.13
CA ARG A 51 2.52 19.35 11.94
C ARG A 51 3.27 18.68 10.79
N LEU A 52 3.16 17.36 10.67
CA LEU A 52 3.80 16.60 9.57
C LEU A 52 3.22 17.01 8.20
N ILE A 53 1.90 17.17 8.09
CA ILE A 53 1.23 17.64 6.87
C ILE A 53 1.65 19.08 6.55
N ALA A 54 1.68 19.98 7.55
CA ALA A 54 2.11 21.37 7.35
C ALA A 54 3.56 21.46 6.85
N CYS A 55 4.47 20.63 7.38
CA CYS A 55 5.85 20.53 6.88
C CYS A 55 5.94 20.01 5.44
N GLY A 56 4.95 19.23 4.97
CA GLY A 56 4.88 18.71 3.60
C GLY A 56 4.29 19.71 2.59
N GLU A 57 3.42 20.62 3.03
CA GLU A 57 2.87 21.66 2.15
C GLU A 57 3.77 22.90 2.09
N HIS A 58 4.18 23.43 3.25
CA HIS A 58 4.94 24.68 3.36
C HIS A 58 5.96 24.61 4.52
N PRO A 59 7.15 24.03 4.31
CA PRO A 59 8.13 23.80 5.37
C PRO A 59 8.66 25.09 6.01
N GLN A 60 8.86 26.16 5.22
CA GLN A 60 9.30 27.47 5.72
C GLN A 60 8.28 28.11 6.68
N ALA A 61 6.97 27.94 6.40
CA ALA A 61 5.91 28.42 7.27
C ALA A 61 5.86 27.64 8.60
N ALA A 62 6.13 26.33 8.56
CA ALA A 62 6.21 25.50 9.76
C ALA A 62 7.40 25.88 10.67
N ASP A 63 8.56 26.24 10.10
CA ASP A 63 9.73 26.67 10.88
C ASP A 63 9.50 28.04 11.54
N SER A 64 8.73 28.93 10.89
CA SER A 64 8.39 30.26 11.40
C SER A 64 7.52 30.22 12.67
N VAL A 65 6.72 29.15 12.85
CA VAL A 65 5.95 28.91 14.07
C VAL A 65 6.71 28.07 15.11
N GLY A 66 8.02 27.85 14.91
CA GLY A 66 8.90 27.17 15.86
C GLY A 66 8.91 25.63 15.77
N ILE A 67 8.37 25.03 14.70
CA ILE A 67 8.40 23.58 14.52
C ILE A 67 9.72 23.18 13.84
N ASN A 68 10.48 22.29 14.48
CA ASN A 68 11.69 21.74 13.87
C ASN A 68 11.34 20.78 12.71
N VAL A 69 11.43 21.29 11.48
CA VAL A 69 11.12 20.56 10.24
C VAL A 69 12.02 19.33 10.06
N TYR A 70 13.31 19.41 10.41
CA TYR A 70 14.23 18.28 10.30
C TYR A 70 13.77 17.09 11.14
N LYS A 71 13.47 17.31 12.42
CA LYS A 71 12.97 16.24 13.31
C LYS A 71 11.68 15.61 12.79
N MET A 72 10.77 16.43 12.26
CA MET A 72 9.52 15.93 11.69
C MET A 72 9.74 15.10 10.42
N ARG A 73 10.65 15.51 9.52
CA ARG A 73 11.01 14.74 8.32
C ARG A 73 11.66 13.40 8.69
N TYR A 74 12.60 13.38 9.63
CA TYR A 74 13.22 12.14 10.10
C TYR A 74 12.20 11.20 10.75
N ALA A 75 11.29 11.73 11.58
CA ALA A 75 10.21 10.93 12.16
C ALA A 75 9.32 10.32 11.07
N GLY A 76 8.97 11.08 10.03
CA GLY A 76 8.23 10.58 8.87
C GLY A 76 8.94 9.44 8.15
N VAL A 77 10.25 9.58 7.88
CA VAL A 77 11.05 8.53 7.22
C VAL A 77 11.09 7.25 8.08
N LEU A 78 11.35 7.38 9.39
CA LEU A 78 11.39 6.23 10.30
C LEU A 78 10.05 5.49 10.38
N ILE A 79 8.94 6.24 10.47
CA ILE A 79 7.59 5.65 10.49
C ILE A 79 7.30 4.96 9.16
N SER A 80 7.66 5.57 8.03
CA SER A 80 7.45 4.97 6.70
C SER A 80 8.27 3.69 6.50
N GLY A 81 9.51 3.66 7.01
CA GLY A 81 10.35 2.46 6.98
C GLY A 81 9.78 1.34 7.84
N ALA A 82 9.31 1.65 9.05
CA ALA A 82 8.67 0.67 9.93
C ALA A 82 7.40 0.07 9.30
N LEU A 83 6.53 0.92 8.73
CA LEU A 83 5.32 0.48 8.03
C LEU A 83 5.63 -0.31 6.75
N GLY A 84 6.67 0.09 6.00
CA GLY A 84 7.15 -0.64 4.82
C GLY A 84 7.68 -2.03 5.18
N GLY A 85 8.42 -2.15 6.30
CA GLY A 85 8.87 -3.43 6.83
C GLY A 85 7.72 -4.35 7.21
N LEU A 86 6.70 -3.82 7.91
CA LEU A 86 5.47 -4.57 8.22
C LEU A 86 4.68 -4.98 6.96
N GLY A 87 4.68 -4.14 5.92
CA GLY A 87 4.10 -4.50 4.62
C GLY A 87 4.86 -5.64 3.93
N GLY A 88 6.19 -5.63 4.03
CA GLY A 88 7.05 -6.69 3.51
C GLY A 88 6.83 -8.03 4.21
N THR A 89 6.75 -8.05 5.55
CA THR A 89 6.46 -9.29 6.29
C THR A 89 5.07 -9.83 5.94
N ALA A 90 4.06 -8.97 5.85
CA ALA A 90 2.73 -9.36 5.40
C ALA A 90 2.75 -9.99 3.99
N TYR A 91 3.53 -9.42 3.06
CA TYR A 91 3.65 -9.97 1.71
C TYR A 91 4.24 -11.39 1.69
N ILE A 92 5.32 -11.61 2.44
CA ILE A 92 6.01 -12.91 2.49
C ILE A 92 5.13 -13.96 3.14
N THR A 93 4.53 -13.64 4.27
CA THR A 93 3.80 -14.61 5.09
C THR A 93 2.38 -14.88 4.57
N ALA A 94 1.65 -13.84 4.16
CA ALA A 94 0.25 -13.95 3.73
C ALA A 94 0.07 -13.99 2.21
N GLY A 95 0.89 -13.26 1.46
CA GLY A 95 0.67 -13.02 0.02
C GLY A 95 1.16 -14.15 -0.87
N VAL A 96 2.37 -14.64 -0.62
CA VAL A 96 2.98 -15.70 -1.46
C VAL A 96 3.13 -17.00 -0.67
N SER A 97 3.16 -16.95 0.66
CA SER A 97 3.34 -18.08 1.60
C SER A 97 4.55 -18.99 1.30
N GLN A 98 5.38 -18.60 0.35
CA GLN A 98 6.59 -19.24 -0.13
C GLN A 98 7.53 -18.10 -0.55
N TRP A 99 8.70 -18.01 0.07
CA TRP A 99 9.72 -17.08 -0.40
C TRP A 99 10.67 -17.81 -1.33
N LYS A 100 10.78 -17.30 -2.56
CA LYS A 100 11.80 -17.72 -3.52
C LYS A 100 12.84 -16.61 -3.60
N PHE A 101 14.07 -16.87 -3.17
CA PHE A 101 15.16 -15.87 -3.25
C PHE A 101 15.50 -15.45 -4.69
N GLU A 102 15.03 -16.21 -5.67
CA GLU A 102 15.23 -15.97 -7.10
C GLU A 102 14.19 -14.99 -7.70
N ASN A 103 12.98 -14.95 -7.13
CA ASN A 103 11.92 -14.03 -7.56
C ASN A 103 11.86 -12.85 -6.59
N GLY A 104 12.21 -11.65 -7.07
CA GLY A 104 12.07 -10.41 -6.29
C GLY A 104 10.61 -10.11 -5.89
N VAL A 105 10.36 -8.90 -5.38
CA VAL A 105 9.05 -8.48 -4.82
C VAL A 105 7.92 -8.33 -5.87
N ALA A 106 8.03 -9.00 -7.03
CA ALA A 106 7.03 -9.12 -8.10
C ALA A 106 6.30 -7.80 -8.45
N GLY A 107 6.99 -6.67 -8.36
CA GLY A 107 6.43 -5.34 -8.64
C GLY A 107 5.43 -4.78 -7.61
N PHE A 108 5.22 -5.44 -6.47
CA PHE A 108 4.24 -5.00 -5.45
C PHE A 108 4.55 -3.63 -4.86
N GLY A 109 5.83 -3.25 -4.77
CA GLY A 109 6.22 -1.90 -4.34
C GLY A 109 5.73 -0.82 -5.31
N PHE A 110 5.86 -1.06 -6.62
CA PHE A 110 5.35 -0.15 -7.65
C PHE A 110 3.81 -0.09 -7.64
N LEU A 111 3.15 -1.24 -7.41
CA LEU A 111 1.71 -1.30 -7.21
C LEU A 111 1.26 -0.43 -6.01
N ALA A 112 1.98 -0.50 -4.89
CA ALA A 112 1.67 0.28 -3.70
C ALA A 112 1.81 1.80 -3.96
N LEU A 113 2.84 2.22 -4.71
CA LEU A 113 2.97 3.61 -5.16
C LEU A 113 1.79 4.04 -6.03
N ALA A 114 1.37 3.19 -6.98
CA ALA A 114 0.21 3.48 -7.83
C ALA A 114 -1.07 3.68 -6.98
N VAL A 115 -1.35 2.76 -6.05
CA VAL A 115 -2.49 2.86 -5.13
C VAL A 115 -2.44 4.14 -4.27
N MET A 116 -1.25 4.53 -3.81
CA MET A 116 -1.06 5.76 -3.03
C MET A 116 -1.38 7.01 -3.85
N ILE A 117 -0.91 7.07 -5.10
CA ILE A 117 -1.20 8.16 -6.04
C ILE A 117 -2.72 8.23 -6.33
N PHE A 118 -3.36 7.08 -6.53
CA PHE A 118 -4.80 7.01 -6.82
C PHE A 118 -5.67 7.35 -5.60
N GLY A 119 -5.17 7.03 -4.41
CA GLY A 119 -5.75 7.46 -3.15
C GLY A 119 -5.55 8.95 -2.84
N GLN A 120 -4.95 9.73 -3.75
CA GLN A 120 -4.78 11.18 -3.61
C GLN A 120 -4.14 11.58 -2.28
N TRP A 121 -3.16 10.81 -1.81
CA TRP A 121 -2.44 11.04 -0.55
C TRP A 121 -3.31 11.06 0.72
N LYS A 122 -4.58 10.61 0.64
CA LYS A 122 -5.50 10.54 1.78
C LYS A 122 -5.69 9.08 2.23
N PRO A 123 -5.44 8.74 3.52
CA PRO A 123 -5.53 7.37 4.02
C PRO A 123 -6.83 6.65 3.67
N THR A 124 -7.98 7.34 3.75
CA THR A 124 -9.30 6.75 3.47
C THR A 124 -9.47 6.38 2.00
N ARG A 125 -9.00 7.22 1.08
CA ARG A 125 -9.06 6.96 -0.37
C ARG A 125 -8.04 5.91 -0.79
N ILE A 126 -6.86 5.89 -0.17
CA ILE A 126 -5.84 4.85 -0.37
C ILE A 126 -6.41 3.48 0.02
N ALA A 127 -7.14 3.37 1.13
CA ALA A 127 -7.78 2.12 1.54
C ALA A 127 -8.81 1.62 0.51
N LEU A 128 -9.67 2.52 0.02
CA LEU A 128 -10.65 2.17 -1.02
C LEU A 128 -9.97 1.74 -2.33
N ALA A 129 -8.92 2.45 -2.75
CA ALA A 129 -8.14 2.08 -3.92
C ALA A 129 -7.46 0.71 -3.74
N ALA A 130 -6.89 0.44 -2.57
CA ALA A 130 -6.26 -0.84 -2.24
C ALA A 130 -7.27 -2.00 -2.27
N LEU A 131 -8.47 -1.80 -1.72
CA LEU A 131 -9.55 -2.80 -1.76
C LEU A 131 -10.00 -3.09 -3.19
N LEU A 132 -10.17 -2.04 -4.02
CA LEU A 132 -10.54 -2.20 -5.42
C LEU A 132 -9.45 -2.98 -6.18
N PHE A 133 -8.18 -2.63 -5.98
CA PHE A 133 -7.05 -3.34 -6.56
C PHE A 133 -6.98 -4.81 -6.12
N GLY A 134 -7.17 -5.07 -4.83
CA GLY A 134 -7.21 -6.42 -4.28
C GLY A 134 -8.36 -7.24 -4.85
N PHE A 135 -9.55 -6.63 -5.00
CA PHE A 135 -10.72 -7.27 -5.58
C PHE A 135 -10.48 -7.69 -7.04
N PHE A 136 -10.00 -6.78 -7.89
CA PHE A 136 -9.74 -7.12 -9.29
C PHE A 136 -8.56 -8.08 -9.46
N ARG A 137 -7.59 -8.05 -8.54
CA ARG A 137 -6.52 -9.03 -8.51
C ARG A 137 -7.02 -10.42 -8.13
N ALA A 138 -7.90 -10.52 -7.14
CA ALA A 138 -8.54 -11.78 -6.78
C ALA A 138 -9.41 -12.30 -7.94
N LEU A 139 -10.16 -11.41 -8.60
CA LEU A 139 -10.95 -11.75 -9.79
C LEU A 139 -10.09 -12.23 -10.95
N SER A 140 -8.93 -11.57 -11.18
CA SER A 140 -7.92 -12.02 -12.15
C SER A 140 -7.34 -13.39 -11.81
N ASN A 141 -7.34 -13.81 -10.54
CA ASN A 141 -6.85 -15.13 -10.14
C ASN A 141 -7.94 -16.22 -10.28
N VAL A 142 -9.21 -15.83 -10.18
CA VAL A 142 -10.39 -16.74 -10.24
C VAL A 142 -11.05 -16.74 -11.63
N TYR A 143 -10.39 -16.19 -12.65
CA TYR A 143 -10.94 -16.06 -14.02
C TYR A 143 -11.39 -17.39 -14.65
N THR A 144 -10.87 -18.53 -14.18
CA THR A 144 -11.27 -19.88 -14.62
C THR A 144 -12.56 -20.40 -13.98
N GLY A 145 -13.07 -19.75 -12.93
CA GLY A 145 -14.23 -20.19 -12.14
C GLY A 145 -15.58 -19.58 -12.53
N TYR A 146 -15.61 -18.53 -13.35
CA TYR A 146 -16.84 -17.84 -13.76
C TYR A 146 -17.09 -17.97 -15.27
N ASP A 147 -18.26 -18.49 -15.66
CA ASP A 147 -18.62 -18.73 -17.07
C ASP A 147 -18.59 -17.46 -17.93
N VAL A 148 -18.91 -16.29 -17.35
CA VAL A 148 -18.88 -15.00 -18.04
C VAL A 148 -17.46 -14.58 -18.43
N LEU A 149 -16.45 -14.93 -17.62
CA LEU A 149 -15.05 -14.63 -17.91
C LEU A 149 -14.44 -15.66 -18.86
N LYS A 150 -14.80 -16.95 -18.73
CA LYS A 150 -14.41 -17.99 -19.69
C LYS A 150 -14.91 -17.72 -21.11
N ALA A 151 -16.10 -17.13 -21.26
CA ALA A 151 -16.69 -16.79 -22.55
C ALA A 151 -15.91 -15.72 -23.34
N LEU A 152 -15.07 -14.91 -22.69
CA LEU A 152 -14.27 -13.88 -23.37
C LEU A 152 -13.04 -14.46 -24.12
N ASN A 153 -12.65 -15.72 -23.87
CA ASN A 153 -11.52 -16.40 -24.52
C ASN A 153 -10.23 -15.55 -24.62
N LEU A 154 -9.98 -14.68 -23.64
CA LEU A 154 -8.81 -13.80 -23.63
C LEU A 154 -7.59 -14.55 -23.07
N PRO A 155 -6.38 -14.29 -23.59
CA PRO A 155 -5.15 -14.84 -23.02
C PRO A 155 -5.03 -14.47 -21.52
N GLY A 156 -4.54 -15.40 -20.69
CA GLY A 156 -4.37 -15.17 -19.24
C GLY A 156 -3.55 -13.92 -18.89
N THR A 157 -2.67 -13.48 -19.80
CA THR A 157 -1.93 -12.21 -19.71
C THR A 157 -2.86 -10.99 -19.63
N VAL A 158 -3.97 -10.97 -20.35
CA VAL A 158 -4.94 -9.86 -20.34
C VAL A 158 -5.66 -9.78 -19.00
N TYR A 159 -5.99 -10.93 -18.38
CA TYR A 159 -6.57 -10.96 -17.04
C TYR A 159 -5.60 -10.42 -16.00
N ASN A 160 -4.33 -10.80 -16.05
CA ASN A 160 -3.29 -10.27 -15.17
C ASN A 160 -3.09 -8.74 -15.32
N MET A 161 -3.53 -8.16 -16.44
CA MET A 161 -3.51 -6.71 -16.67
C MET A 161 -4.75 -5.98 -16.15
N LEU A 162 -5.87 -6.68 -15.85
CA LEU A 162 -7.12 -6.06 -15.39
C LEU A 162 -6.96 -5.10 -14.20
N PRO A 163 -6.18 -5.42 -13.15
CA PRO A 163 -5.98 -4.49 -12.03
C PRO A 163 -5.41 -3.15 -12.49
N TYR A 164 -4.50 -3.17 -13.46
CA TYR A 164 -3.87 -1.97 -14.02
C TYR A 164 -4.80 -1.21 -14.95
N ILE A 165 -5.52 -1.90 -15.83
CA ILE A 165 -6.47 -1.28 -16.77
C ILE A 165 -7.56 -0.53 -15.99
N ILE A 166 -8.12 -1.16 -14.96
CA ILE A 166 -9.18 -0.53 -14.17
C ILE A 166 -8.62 0.64 -13.35
N SER A 167 -7.38 0.55 -12.90
CA SER A 167 -6.72 1.68 -12.24
C SER A 167 -6.57 2.90 -13.14
N LEU A 168 -6.27 2.69 -14.42
CA LEU A 168 -6.23 3.76 -15.43
C LEU A 168 -7.62 4.37 -15.64
N ILE A 169 -8.68 3.55 -15.63
CA ILE A 169 -10.06 4.04 -15.72
C ILE A 169 -10.42 4.88 -14.48
N VAL A 170 -10.17 4.37 -13.27
CA VAL A 170 -10.45 5.08 -12.01
C VAL A 170 -9.67 6.41 -11.95
N LEU A 171 -8.43 6.40 -12.41
CA LEU A 171 -7.61 7.59 -12.58
C LEU A 171 -8.23 8.61 -13.54
N ALA A 172 -8.66 8.17 -14.73
CA ALA A 172 -9.23 9.06 -15.73
C ALA A 172 -10.39 9.88 -15.15
N PHE A 173 -11.19 9.28 -14.26
CA PHE A 173 -12.28 9.96 -13.57
C PHE A 173 -11.86 10.77 -12.33
N THR A 174 -10.80 10.36 -11.63
CA THR A 174 -10.40 10.95 -10.33
C THR A 174 -9.24 11.97 -10.43
N SER A 175 -8.56 12.02 -11.59
CA SER A 175 -7.30 12.75 -11.81
C SER A 175 -7.40 14.26 -11.51
N LYS A 176 -8.54 14.91 -11.82
CA LYS A 176 -8.72 16.37 -11.66
C LYS A 176 -8.51 16.90 -10.25
N HIS A 177 -8.54 16.04 -9.22
CA HIS A 177 -8.41 16.44 -7.81
C HIS A 177 -7.17 15.90 -7.10
N SER A 178 -6.24 15.25 -7.80
CA SER A 178 -5.01 14.72 -7.18
C SER A 178 -3.93 15.80 -7.13
N LYS A 179 -3.64 16.31 -5.93
CA LYS A 179 -2.50 17.22 -5.69
C LYS A 179 -1.53 16.54 -4.74
N ALA A 180 -0.30 16.33 -5.22
CA ALA A 180 0.80 15.90 -4.39
C ALA A 180 1.24 17.02 -3.43
N PRO A 181 1.84 16.69 -2.27
CA PRO A 181 2.40 17.69 -1.37
C PRO A 181 3.47 18.53 -2.07
N LYS A 182 3.37 19.86 -1.95
CA LYS A 182 4.20 20.81 -2.74
C LYS A 182 5.68 20.72 -2.45
N ALA A 183 6.07 20.29 -1.24
CA ALA A 183 7.47 20.17 -0.82
C ALA A 183 8.00 18.73 -0.92
N GLU A 184 7.34 17.85 -1.66
CA GLU A 184 7.80 16.49 -1.90
C GLU A 184 9.11 16.50 -2.71
N GLY A 185 10.12 15.75 -2.25
CA GLY A 185 11.41 15.63 -2.93
C GLY A 185 12.33 16.87 -2.86
N ILE A 186 11.86 18.00 -2.34
CA ILE A 186 12.66 19.22 -2.21
C ILE A 186 13.45 19.19 -0.88
N PRO A 187 14.79 19.22 -0.90
CA PRO A 187 15.61 19.31 0.30
C PRO A 187 15.22 20.56 1.12
N TYR A 188 15.11 20.40 2.44
CA TYR A 188 14.83 21.54 3.31
C TYR A 188 16.12 22.29 3.58
N ASP A 189 16.19 23.52 3.11
CA ASP A 189 17.24 24.47 3.44
C ASP A 189 16.68 25.55 4.38
N LYS A 190 17.26 25.65 5.57
CA LYS A 190 16.88 26.63 6.59
C LYS A 190 17.32 28.06 6.23
N GLY A 191 18.30 28.20 5.32
CA GLY A 191 18.83 29.48 4.85
C GLY A 191 17.98 30.15 3.79
N MET A 192 17.11 29.41 3.10
CA MET A 192 16.11 29.99 2.20
C MET A 192 14.94 30.52 3.05
N ARG A 193 14.97 31.80 3.39
CA ARG A 193 13.88 32.50 4.10
C ARG A 193 13.20 33.47 3.15
#